data_AF-A0A1Q5U8N5-F1
#
_entry.id   AF-A0A1Q5U8N5-F1
#
_cell.length_a   1.000
_cell.length_b   1.000
_cell.length_c   1.000
_cell.angle_alpha   90.00
_cell.angle_beta   90.00
_cell.angle_gamma   90.00
#
_symmetry.space_group_name_H-M   'P 1'
#
loop_
_entity.id
_entity.type
_entity.pdbx_description
1 polymer ?
#
loop_
_entity_poly.entity_id
_entity_poly.type
_entity_poly.pdbx_seq_one_letter_code
_entity_poly.pdbx_strand_id
1 'polypeptide(L)'
;MKNYLKLLISCLLVSWLSYGYAESKGGVIRFSGAIVDPGCQVVISNTQANISCYRLGKNLTVKQIISTHKTKSDVILPGNIGVSRVKWTDNQKRVAIVNVDYF
;
A
#
# COMPACT_ATOMS: atom_id res chain seq x y z
N MET A 1 59.02 33.35 39.10
CA MET A 1 58.78 32.72 37.78
C MET A 1 58.14 31.32 37.85
N LYS A 2 58.62 30.40 38.68
CA LYS A 2 58.14 29.00 38.74
C LYS A 2 56.65 28.84 39.08
N ASN A 3 56.07 29.72 39.90
CA ASN A 3 54.64 29.67 40.28
C ASN A 3 53.72 30.22 39.17
N TYR A 4 54.18 31.18 38.37
CA TYR A 4 53.44 31.70 37.21
C TYR A 4 53.38 30.67 36.08
N LEU A 5 54.44 29.89 35.89
CA LEU A 5 54.47 28.79 34.94
C LEU A 5 53.44 27.70 35.31
N LYS A 6 53.31 27.37 36.60
CA LYS A 6 52.30 26.41 37.08
C LYS A 6 50.87 26.92 36.86
N LEU A 7 50.63 28.21 37.07
CA LEU A 7 49.34 28.85 36.80
C LEU A 7 48.98 28.83 35.31
N LEU A 8 49.95 29.12 34.43
CA LEU A 8 49.75 29.04 32.97
C LEU A 8 49.41 27.62 32.51
N ILE A 9 50.12 26.61 33.00
CA ILE A 9 49.86 25.20 32.67
C ILE A 9 48.48 24.78 33.18
N SER A 10 48.09 25.22 34.38
CA SER A 10 46.77 24.94 34.94
C SER A 10 45.65 25.57 34.09
N CYS A 11 45.83 26.80 33.60
CA CYS A 11 44.86 27.46 32.72
C CYS A 11 44.73 26.76 31.36
N LEU A 12 45.85 26.30 30.80
CA LEU A 12 45.87 25.55 29.54
C LEU A 12 45.13 24.21 29.66
N LEU A 13 45.31 23.47 30.75
CA LEU A 13 44.64 22.18 30.95
C LEU A 13 43.11 22.31 31.13
N VAL A 14 42.63 23.40 31.74
CA VAL A 14 41.18 23.63 31.93
C VAL A 14 40.50 24.05 30.62
N SER A 15 41.25 24.63 29.68
CA SER A 15 40.71 25.12 28.40
C SER A 15 40.24 24.00 27.44
N TRP A 16 40.63 22.75 27.67
CA TRP A 16 40.18 21.60 26.88
C TRP A 16 38.90 20.93 27.37
N LEU A 17 38.38 21.30 28.55
CA LEU A 17 37.14 20.72 29.10
C LEU A 17 35.86 21.32 28.48
N SER A 18 35.98 22.39 27.69
CA SER A 18 34.84 23.18 27.19
C SER A 18 34.22 22.66 25.88
N TYR A 19 34.76 21.61 25.27
CA TYR A 19 34.36 21.13 23.93
C TYR A 19 33.54 19.82 23.92
N GLY A 20 32.87 19.49 25.04
CA GLY A 20 32.17 18.20 25.19
C GLY A 20 30.64 18.20 24.97
N TYR A 21 30.00 19.35 24.70
CA TYR A 21 28.53 19.40 24.62
C TYR A 21 28.04 19.39 23.17
N ALA A 22 27.90 18.20 22.60
CA ALA A 22 27.17 17.98 21.36
C ALA A 22 25.68 17.80 21.69
N GLU A 23 24.93 18.90 21.75
CA GLU A 23 23.48 18.85 21.89
C GLU A 23 22.90 18.20 20.62
N SER A 24 22.15 17.11 20.78
CA SER A 24 21.43 16.48 19.66
C SER A 24 20.42 17.49 19.12
N LYS A 25 20.76 18.14 18.00
CA LYS A 25 19.81 18.92 17.22
C LYS A 25 18.84 17.93 16.57
N GLY A 26 17.83 17.53 17.33
CA GLY A 26 16.77 16.66 16.86
C GLY A 26 16.12 17.20 15.58
N GLY A 27 15.40 16.34 14.87
CA GLY A 27 14.72 16.68 13.63
C GLY A 27 13.32 16.10 13.59
N VAL A 28 12.54 16.48 12.57
CA VAL A 28 11.18 15.96 12.38
C VAL A 28 11.23 14.67 11.57
N ILE A 29 10.74 13.57 12.14
CA ILE A 29 10.44 12.35 11.39
C ILE A 29 9.00 12.47 10.89
N ARG A 30 8.81 12.44 9.57
CA ARG A 30 7.48 12.39 8.94
C ARG A 30 7.23 11.00 8.38
N PHE A 31 6.14 10.38 8.84
CA PHE A 31 5.56 9.21 8.22
C PHE A 31 4.42 9.64 7.30
N SER A 32 4.40 9.11 6.09
CA SER A 32 3.32 9.33 5.13
C SER A 32 2.84 8.00 4.59
N GLY A 33 1.53 7.87 4.42
CA GLY A 33 0.89 6.70 3.83
C GLY A 33 -0.56 7.03 3.49
N ALA A 34 -1.20 6.13 2.74
CA ALA A 34 -2.61 6.20 2.42
C ALA A 34 -3.28 4.91 2.88
N ILE A 35 -4.47 5.02 3.47
CA ILE A 35 -5.35 3.86 3.69
C ILE A 35 -6.12 3.69 2.38
N VAL A 36 -5.89 2.57 1.69
CA VAL A 36 -6.57 2.23 0.45
C VAL A 36 -7.36 0.95 0.65
N ASP A 37 -8.56 0.90 0.08
CA ASP A 37 -9.32 -0.33 0.03
C ASP A 37 -8.60 -1.34 -0.89
N PRO A 38 -8.55 -2.63 -0.53
CA PRO A 38 -7.94 -3.63 -1.39
C PRO A 38 -8.76 -3.82 -2.68
N GLY A 39 -8.11 -4.43 -3.67
CA GLY A 39 -8.79 -4.95 -4.85
C GLY A 39 -9.84 -6.01 -4.47
N CYS A 40 -10.78 -6.26 -5.37
CA CYS A 40 -11.77 -7.29 -5.23
C CYS A 40 -11.17 -8.69 -5.35
N GLN A 41 -11.64 -9.62 -4.52
CA GLN A 41 -11.36 -11.04 -4.64
C GLN A 41 -12.29 -11.68 -5.66
N VAL A 42 -11.75 -12.46 -6.59
CA VAL A 42 -12.53 -13.22 -7.58
C VAL A 42 -12.39 -14.71 -7.27
N VAL A 43 -13.51 -15.37 -6.97
CA VAL A 43 -13.57 -16.82 -6.76
C VAL A 43 -14.44 -17.45 -7.83
N ILE A 44 -13.86 -18.32 -8.65
CA ILE A 44 -14.57 -19.02 -9.72
C ILE A 44 -15.04 -20.39 -9.22
N SER A 45 -16.32 -20.69 -9.43
CA SER A 45 -16.90 -22.01 -9.19
C SER A 45 -17.79 -22.38 -10.37
N ASN A 46 -17.42 -23.44 -11.09
CA ASN A 46 -18.07 -23.88 -12.32
C ASN A 46 -18.23 -22.73 -13.33
N THR A 47 -19.48 -22.35 -13.63
CA THR A 47 -19.85 -21.28 -14.58
C THR A 47 -20.20 -19.97 -13.88
N GLN A 48 -19.73 -19.75 -12.66
CA GLN A 48 -20.00 -18.53 -11.89
C GLN A 48 -18.70 -17.97 -11.28
N ALA A 49 -18.51 -16.66 -11.44
CA ALA A 49 -17.51 -15.90 -10.71
C ALA A 49 -18.21 -15.11 -9.59
N ASN A 50 -17.81 -15.38 -8.35
CA ASN A 50 -18.18 -14.58 -7.19
C ASN A 50 -17.10 -13.51 -6.98
N ILE A 51 -17.47 -12.25 -7.13
CA ILE A 51 -16.55 -11.12 -7.02
C ILE A 51 -16.89 -10.37 -5.74
N SER A 52 -16.00 -10.41 -4.76
CA SER A 52 -16.16 -9.80 -3.45
C SER A 52 -15.23 -8.60 -3.29
N CYS A 53 -15.77 -7.43 -3.00
CA CYS A 53 -15.01 -6.20 -2.80
C CYS A 53 -15.24 -5.69 -1.38
N TYR A 54 -14.15 -5.38 -0.66
CA TYR A 54 -14.24 -4.72 0.63
C TYR A 54 -14.54 -3.23 0.41
N ARG A 55 -15.72 -2.76 0.83
CA ARG A 55 -16.16 -1.37 0.71
C ARG A 55 -16.95 -0.96 1.95
N LEU A 56 -16.72 0.26 2.42
CA LEU A 56 -17.46 0.83 3.56
C LEU A 56 -17.44 -0.08 4.80
N GLY A 57 -16.31 -0.75 5.06
CA GLY A 57 -16.14 -1.65 6.19
C GLY A 57 -16.74 -3.05 6.03
N LYS A 58 -17.25 -3.42 4.84
CA LYS A 58 -17.95 -4.68 4.59
C LYS A 58 -17.51 -5.34 3.29
N ASN A 59 -17.62 -6.68 3.22
CA ASN A 59 -17.47 -7.41 1.96
C ASN A 59 -18.80 -7.41 1.21
N LEU A 60 -18.82 -6.78 0.05
CA LEU A 60 -19.96 -6.78 -0.87
C LEU A 60 -19.64 -7.72 -2.03
N THR A 61 -20.57 -8.64 -2.34
CA THR A 61 -20.33 -9.67 -3.35
C THR A 61 -21.35 -9.58 -4.48
N VAL A 62 -20.87 -9.62 -5.72
CA VAL A 62 -21.69 -9.76 -6.93
C VAL A 62 -21.41 -11.10 -7.60
N LYS A 63 -22.41 -11.65 -8.29
CA LYS A 63 -22.29 -12.88 -9.06
C LYS A 63 -22.26 -12.57 -10.53
N GLN A 64 -21.24 -13.05 -11.23
CA GLN A 64 -21.13 -12.99 -12.68
C GLN A 64 -21.27 -14.39 -13.27
N ILE A 65 -22.15 -14.55 -14.24
CA ILE A 65 -22.35 -15.82 -14.94
C ILE A 65 -21.37 -15.91 -16.11
N ILE A 66 -20.57 -16.97 -16.12
CA ILE A 66 -19.65 -17.34 -17.20
C ILE A 66 -20.38 -18.35 -18.08
N SER A 67 -21.08 -17.90 -19.11
CA SER A 67 -21.86 -18.76 -20.01
C SER A 67 -21.42 -18.62 -21.46
N THR A 68 -21.39 -19.74 -22.17
CA THR A 68 -21.15 -19.77 -23.63
C THR A 68 -22.38 -19.31 -24.41
N HIS A 69 -23.57 -19.33 -23.80
CA HIS A 69 -24.85 -19.01 -24.42
C HIS A 69 -25.32 -17.57 -24.16
N LYS A 70 -24.81 -16.91 -23.11
CA LYS A 70 -25.08 -15.48 -22.85
C LYS A 70 -23.86 -14.65 -23.26
N THR A 71 -24.08 -13.69 -24.15
CA THR A 71 -23.03 -12.94 -24.85
C THR A 71 -22.56 -11.67 -24.14
N LYS A 72 -23.30 -11.18 -23.14
CA LYS A 72 -22.90 -10.02 -22.34
C LYS A 72 -23.44 -10.14 -20.92
N SER A 73 -22.56 -10.13 -19.94
CA SER A 73 -22.88 -9.57 -18.64
C SER A 73 -21.60 -8.98 -18.08
N ASP A 74 -21.26 -7.81 -18.60
CA ASP A 74 -20.41 -6.90 -17.85
C ASP A 74 -21.11 -6.67 -16.51
N VAL A 75 -20.39 -6.88 -15.41
CA VAL A 75 -20.93 -6.73 -14.07
C VAL A 75 -20.23 -5.55 -13.41
N ILE A 76 -21.01 -4.57 -12.98
CA ILE A 76 -20.50 -3.46 -12.18
C ILE A 76 -20.05 -4.01 -10.82
N LEU A 77 -18.82 -3.67 -10.44
CA LEU A 77 -18.26 -4.08 -9.16
C LEU A 77 -18.99 -3.35 -8.02
N PRO A 78 -19.15 -3.99 -6.84
CA PRO A 78 -19.74 -3.34 -5.68
C PRO A 78 -19.10 -1.98 -5.38
N GLY A 79 -19.94 -0.98 -5.11
CA GLY A 79 -19.49 0.40 -4.87
C GLY A 79 -19.16 1.18 -6.15
N ASN A 80 -19.50 0.68 -7.33
CA ASN A 80 -19.33 1.36 -8.62
C ASN A 80 -17.87 1.79 -8.90
N ILE A 81 -16.93 0.93 -8.50
CA ILE A 81 -15.48 1.14 -8.54
C ILE A 81 -14.82 0.61 -9.82
N GLY A 82 -15.60 -0.02 -10.69
CA GLY A 82 -15.09 -0.74 -11.84
C GLY A 82 -16.10 -1.69 -12.46
N VAL A 83 -15.62 -2.47 -13.42
CA VAL A 83 -16.41 -3.42 -14.20
C VAL A 83 -15.66 -4.74 -14.37
N SER A 84 -16.39 -5.85 -14.29
CA SER A 84 -15.87 -7.18 -14.59
C SER A 84 -16.43 -7.69 -15.91
N ARG A 85 -15.57 -8.22 -16.78
CA ARG A 85 -15.91 -8.63 -18.16
C ARG A 85 -15.36 -10.03 -18.45
N VAL A 86 -16.18 -10.87 -19.06
CA VAL A 86 -15.76 -12.22 -19.50
C VAL A 86 -15.38 -12.18 -20.97
N LYS A 87 -14.16 -12.61 -21.29
CA LYS A 87 -13.67 -12.76 -22.67
C LYS A 87 -13.28 -14.21 -22.93
N TRP A 88 -13.87 -14.82 -23.96
CA TRP A 88 -13.48 -16.16 -24.42
C TRP A 88 -12.16 -16.07 -25.20
N THR A 89 -11.28 -17.06 -25.01
CA THR A 89 -9.97 -17.09 -25.67
C THR A 89 -10.02 -17.73 -27.05
N ASP A 90 -11.04 -18.55 -27.33
CA ASP A 90 -11.23 -19.24 -28.61
C ASP A 90 -12.71 -19.26 -29.03
N ASN A 91 -12.95 -19.53 -30.32
CA ASN A 91 -14.30 -19.63 -30.88
C ASN A 91 -15.09 -20.83 -30.32
N GLN A 92 -14.37 -21.85 -29.83
CA GLN A 92 -14.98 -23.02 -29.18
C GLN A 92 -15.42 -22.73 -27.74
N LYS A 93 -15.10 -21.54 -27.21
CA LYS A 93 -15.43 -21.07 -25.86
C LYS A 93 -15.03 -22.07 -24.76
N ARG A 94 -13.81 -22.62 -24.87
CA ARG A 94 -13.30 -23.62 -23.91
C ARG A 94 -12.65 -22.97 -22.68
N VAL A 95 -11.98 -21.84 -22.90
CA VAL A 95 -11.31 -21.08 -21.85
C VAL A 95 -11.80 -19.62 -21.88
N ALA A 96 -12.07 -19.08 -20.70
CA ALA A 96 -12.50 -17.70 -20.51
C ALA A 96 -11.53 -16.97 -19.57
N ILE A 97 -11.35 -15.68 -19.84
CA ILE A 97 -10.63 -14.73 -19.00
C ILE A 97 -11.67 -13.81 -18.36
N VAL A 98 -11.63 -13.69 -17.04
CA VAL A 98 -12.41 -12.69 -16.29
C VAL A 98 -11.50 -11.48 -16.07
N ASN A 99 -11.73 -10.40 -16.80
CA ASN A 99 -11.01 -9.14 -16.63
C ASN A 99 -11.74 -8.28 -15.61
N VAL A 100 -11.00 -7.72 -14.66
CA VAL A 100 -11.51 -6.81 -13.63
C VAL A 100 -10.82 -5.47 -13.82
N ASP A 101 -11.57 -4.49 -14.30
CA ASP A 101 -11.07 -3.15 -14.59
C ASP A 101 -11.60 -2.17 -13.54
N TYR A 102 -10.69 -1.48 -12.84
CA TYR A 102 -11.03 -0.43 -11.88
C TYR A 102 -11.04 0.93 -12.59
N PHE A 103 -11.96 1.82 -12.18
CA PHE A 103 -12.04 3.20 -12.68
C PHE A 103 -11.00 4.12 -12.02
#